data_AF-A0A7X1AYG0-F1
#
_entry.id   AF-A0A7X1AYG0-F1
#
_cell.length_a   1.000
_cell.length_b   1.000
_cell.length_c   1.000
_cell.angle_alpha   90.00
_cell.angle_beta   90.00
_cell.angle_gamma   90.00
#
_symmetry.space_group_name_H-M   'P 1'
#
loop_
_entity.id
_entity.type
_entity.pdbx_description
1 polymer ?
#
loop_
_entity_poly.entity_id
_entity_poly.type
_entity_poly.pdbx_seq_one_letter_code
_entity_poly.pdbx_strand_id
1 'polypeptide(L)'
;MAALLGIAWLSSSATSCVKQKQNPGKSASTPDPSSETHEYQWNRADDLIPRAGEYTNAYMSDWSTLPTADEITLRTVPQIQPTDVLGEDSKRVWEDEDQVHIEGLHLSVRWNQNIPQKEGTTLFLIRNAKEVIIENISISYSDPDYRTWDGIRIEGADRVTVRNVRLKGPVHSFHLRIEGCKDVLVENVEIEGTDFDGDGYFRCGGGIWLNNGETGKHGKNGTGIWAEHPRIPGWQVIQNTYIHNGTETDETSRNQDAILIHSPSNGMLFNNVVRNWLRPAMDACFDIGFRRKEPEFHNRFFRVERNILENATFLKTPGASGSTGSRLLFANNIFFNVQIGDYHKEGTEIYYVNNTHVFDLESVPQKLLDLSQRGADGFSSLWNYRGPTTYENSLIYKPNGSFFMFHLNDQAAPDKYKNIHSNYNLYGIAGARVTWLKTSNRKGITFLNFQDWKEATRQDSQSFYTAGDPAWFTNLADHDFRLTSEKLPGTPTDEYLDPIDERIRVDRDFSGKIRTPENISFGAFLPL
;
A
#
# COMPACT_ATOMS: atom_id res chain seq x y z
N MET A 1 -2.69 7.01 -68.22
CA MET A 1 -3.32 6.61 -69.48
C MET A 1 -3.76 5.17 -69.33
N ALA A 2 -5.09 4.93 -69.37
CA ALA A 2 -5.85 3.70 -69.68
C ALA A 2 -5.28 2.32 -69.30
N ALA A 3 -6.01 1.30 -68.84
CA ALA A 3 -7.43 1.00 -68.57
C ALA A 3 -7.37 -0.50 -68.13
N LEU A 4 -7.89 -0.88 -66.96
CA LEU A 4 -9.21 -1.52 -66.76
C LEU A 4 -9.34 -3.00 -67.17
N LEU A 5 -9.94 -3.77 -66.24
CA LEU A 5 -10.74 -5.02 -66.37
C LEU A 5 -9.94 -6.33 -66.42
N GLY A 6 -10.30 -7.39 -65.67
CA GLY A 6 -11.41 -7.64 -64.77
C GLY A 6 -11.69 -9.15 -64.64
N ILE A 7 -12.44 -9.50 -63.59
CA ILE A 7 -13.33 -10.70 -63.48
C ILE A 7 -12.60 -12.04 -63.23
N ALA A 8 -13.10 -13.03 -62.47
CA ALA A 8 -13.89 -13.19 -61.25
C ALA A 8 -14.07 -14.72 -61.06
N TRP A 9 -14.22 -15.15 -59.80
CA TRP A 9 -15.13 -16.21 -59.33
C TRP A 9 -14.81 -17.71 -59.53
N LEU A 10 -14.74 -18.40 -58.36
CA LEU A 10 -15.57 -19.52 -57.88
C LEU A 10 -14.93 -20.88 -57.54
N SER A 11 -15.21 -21.26 -56.29
CA SER A 11 -15.59 -22.61 -55.79
C SER A 11 -14.45 -23.64 -55.64
N SER A 12 -14.41 -24.56 -54.66
CA SER A 12 -15.49 -25.23 -53.95
C SER A 12 -14.98 -25.99 -52.70
N SER A 13 -15.85 -26.03 -51.68
CA SER A 13 -16.17 -27.12 -50.73
C SER A 13 -15.16 -28.16 -50.20
N ALA A 14 -15.08 -28.17 -48.87
CA ALA A 14 -15.06 -29.28 -47.90
C ALA A 14 -15.24 -30.74 -48.36
N THR A 15 -14.57 -31.70 -47.69
CA THR A 15 -15.22 -32.77 -46.89
C THR A 15 -14.27 -33.68 -46.05
N SER A 16 -14.77 -34.06 -44.86
CA SER A 16 -14.65 -35.34 -44.09
C SER A 16 -13.26 -35.90 -43.69
N CYS A 17 -12.94 -36.18 -42.42
CA CYS A 17 -13.52 -37.08 -41.40
C CYS A 17 -13.15 -38.57 -41.59
N VAL A 18 -12.26 -39.11 -40.73
CA VAL A 18 -12.24 -40.53 -40.33
C VAL A 18 -11.90 -40.64 -38.85
N LYS A 19 -12.82 -41.19 -38.06
CA LYS A 19 -12.62 -41.73 -36.70
C LYS A 19 -12.19 -43.19 -36.80
N GLN A 20 -11.35 -43.65 -35.87
CA GLN A 20 -11.47 -45.01 -35.34
C GLN A 20 -10.98 -45.08 -33.89
N LYS A 21 -11.86 -45.60 -33.01
CA LYS A 21 -11.62 -45.97 -31.60
C LYS A 21 -11.16 -47.43 -31.55
N GLN A 22 -10.28 -47.80 -30.62
CA GLN A 22 -10.60 -48.55 -29.38
C GLN A 22 -9.33 -49.08 -28.66
N ASN A 23 -9.29 -48.83 -27.35
CA ASN A 23 -8.50 -49.43 -26.25
C ASN A 23 -8.54 -50.98 -26.23
N PRO A 24 -7.71 -51.76 -25.46
CA PRO A 24 -7.27 -51.45 -24.08
C PRO A 24 -5.90 -52.01 -23.61
N GLY A 25 -5.42 -51.58 -22.44
CA GLY A 25 -4.33 -52.25 -21.73
C GLY A 25 -3.90 -51.56 -20.44
N LYS A 26 -4.43 -52.01 -19.30
CA LYS A 26 -3.92 -51.72 -17.96
C LYS A 26 -2.65 -52.54 -17.72
N SER A 27 -1.56 -51.91 -17.28
CA SER A 27 -0.58 -52.56 -16.39
C SER A 27 -0.08 -51.54 -15.38
N ALA A 28 -0.24 -51.89 -14.10
CA ALA A 28 0.26 -51.13 -12.97
C ALA A 28 1.79 -51.25 -12.89
N SER A 29 2.46 -50.10 -12.75
CA SER A 29 3.84 -50.02 -12.25
C SER A 29 3.91 -48.87 -11.25
N THR A 30 4.28 -49.22 -10.02
CA THR A 30 4.60 -48.36 -8.88
C THR A 30 5.64 -47.31 -9.25
N PRO A 31 5.46 -46.02 -8.93
CA PRO A 31 6.53 -45.05 -8.97
C PRO A 31 7.25 -44.91 -7.62
N ASP A 32 8.55 -44.76 -7.79
CA ASP A 32 9.67 -44.51 -6.88
C ASP A 32 9.46 -43.33 -5.89
N PRO A 33 9.74 -43.46 -4.57
CA PRO A 33 9.58 -42.37 -3.60
C PRO A 33 10.91 -41.64 -3.35
N SER A 34 11.55 -41.11 -4.39
CA SER A 34 12.73 -40.27 -4.20
C SER A 34 12.97 -39.26 -5.33
N SER A 35 12.11 -38.25 -5.45
CA SER A 35 12.47 -36.93 -5.97
C SER A 35 11.25 -35.99 -6.00
N GLU A 36 10.79 -35.53 -4.84
CA GLU A 36 9.95 -34.32 -4.78
C GLU A 36 10.50 -33.43 -3.66
N THR A 37 11.34 -32.48 -4.05
CA THR A 37 11.51 -31.24 -3.31
C THR A 37 10.16 -30.53 -3.35
N HIS A 38 9.37 -30.69 -2.30
CA HIS A 38 8.18 -29.89 -2.06
C HIS A 38 8.57 -28.43 -1.80
N GLU A 39 8.71 -27.63 -2.86
CA GLU A 39 8.52 -26.19 -2.76
C GLU A 39 7.02 -25.92 -2.61
N TYR A 40 6.58 -25.72 -1.37
CA TYR A 40 5.26 -25.17 -1.06
C TYR A 40 5.29 -23.66 -1.38
N GLN A 41 4.72 -23.25 -2.51
CA GLN A 41 4.30 -21.87 -2.73
C GLN A 41 2.76 -21.83 -2.81
N TRP A 42 2.13 -21.33 -1.75
CA TRP A 42 0.71 -20.99 -1.74
C TRP A 42 0.59 -19.48 -1.51
N ASN A 43 0.14 -18.74 -2.52
CA ASN A 43 -0.20 -17.32 -2.42
C ASN A 43 -1.61 -17.19 -1.83
N ARG A 44 -1.74 -16.64 -0.61
CA ARG A 44 -3.00 -16.53 0.15
C ARG A 44 -3.51 -15.08 0.38
N ALA A 45 -2.91 -14.09 -0.28
CA ALA A 45 -3.53 -12.77 -0.38
C ALA A 45 -4.80 -12.80 -1.27
N ASP A 46 -4.87 -13.76 -2.18
CA ASP A 46 -5.93 -13.91 -3.20
C ASP A 46 -7.29 -14.37 -2.62
N ASP A 47 -7.34 -14.87 -1.37
CA ASP A 47 -8.58 -15.37 -0.74
C ASP A 47 -9.27 -14.33 0.17
N LEU A 48 -8.52 -13.33 0.67
CA LEU A 48 -9.06 -12.20 1.46
C LEU A 48 -9.58 -11.07 0.58
N ILE A 49 -9.14 -11.05 -0.67
CA ILE A 49 -9.54 -10.11 -1.70
C ILE A 49 -10.43 -10.91 -2.66
N PRO A 50 -11.75 -10.69 -2.76
CA PRO A 50 -12.51 -11.27 -3.87
C PRO A 50 -11.78 -10.91 -5.15
N ARG A 51 -11.59 -11.89 -6.06
CA ARG A 51 -10.76 -11.80 -7.29
C ARG A 51 -10.63 -10.36 -7.75
N ALA A 52 -9.40 -9.84 -7.89
CA ALA A 52 -9.17 -8.47 -8.36
C ALA A 52 -10.16 -8.07 -9.48
N GLY A 53 -11.07 -7.13 -9.17
CA GLY A 53 -12.19 -6.75 -10.05
C GLY A 53 -13.60 -7.17 -9.60
N GLU A 54 -13.76 -8.05 -8.62
CA GLU A 54 -15.05 -8.42 -8.04
C GLU A 54 -15.29 -7.68 -6.71
N TYR A 55 -15.90 -6.49 -6.74
CA TYR A 55 -16.44 -5.87 -5.52
C TYR A 55 -17.96 -5.77 -5.55
N THR A 56 -18.56 -6.12 -4.42
CA THR A 56 -19.98 -5.96 -4.10
C THR A 56 -20.40 -4.49 -4.24
N ASN A 57 -21.63 -4.25 -4.73
CA ASN A 57 -22.34 -2.97 -4.96
C ASN A 57 -22.48 -2.02 -3.74
N ALA A 58 -21.44 -1.90 -2.91
CA ALA A 58 -21.54 -1.52 -1.51
C ALA A 58 -20.88 -0.17 -1.20
N TYR A 59 -20.89 0.82 -2.10
CA TYR A 59 -20.71 2.21 -1.64
C TYR A 59 -21.48 3.22 -2.49
N MET A 60 -22.00 4.24 -1.80
CA MET A 60 -22.92 5.25 -2.30
C MET A 60 -22.21 6.33 -3.10
N SER A 61 -22.28 6.18 -4.41
CA SER A 61 -22.24 7.15 -5.52
C SER A 61 -21.82 6.30 -6.72
N ASP A 62 -22.34 6.57 -7.90
CA ASP A 62 -22.26 5.65 -9.04
C ASP A 62 -20.82 5.48 -9.60
N TRP A 63 -20.06 4.57 -8.98
CA TRP A 63 -18.69 4.19 -9.41
C TRP A 63 -18.71 3.22 -10.59
N SER A 64 -19.89 2.76 -11.04
CA SER A 64 -20.03 1.87 -12.21
C SER A 64 -19.71 2.57 -13.55
N THR A 65 -19.49 3.89 -13.49
CA THR A 65 -18.96 4.70 -14.59
C THR A 65 -17.42 4.71 -14.67
N LEU A 66 -16.73 4.14 -13.66
CA LEU A 66 -15.28 3.97 -13.69
C LEU A 66 -14.95 2.65 -14.40
N PRO A 67 -14.13 2.67 -15.47
CA PRO A 67 -13.75 1.46 -16.19
C PRO A 67 -12.95 0.51 -15.28
N THR A 68 -13.57 -0.58 -14.86
CA THR A 68 -12.93 -1.67 -14.11
C THR A 68 -12.05 -2.50 -15.03
N ALA A 69 -10.90 -2.96 -14.54
CA ALA A 69 -9.99 -3.82 -15.30
C ALA A 69 -10.69 -5.11 -15.78
N ASP A 70 -10.60 -5.37 -17.09
CA ASP A 70 -10.96 -6.66 -17.70
C ASP A 70 -10.13 -7.80 -17.09
N GLU A 71 -10.68 -9.02 -17.09
CA GLU A 71 -10.20 -10.29 -16.48
C GLU A 71 -8.75 -10.74 -16.78
N ILE A 72 -7.91 -9.93 -17.43
CA ILE A 72 -6.66 -10.33 -18.08
C ILE A 72 -5.42 -10.26 -17.17
N THR A 73 -5.44 -9.62 -16.00
CA THR A 73 -4.21 -8.96 -15.52
C THR A 73 -3.43 -9.52 -14.32
N LEU A 74 -3.76 -10.69 -13.77
CA LEU A 74 -2.84 -11.37 -12.82
C LEU A 74 -2.38 -12.77 -13.28
N ARG A 75 -3.14 -13.47 -14.13
CA ARG A 75 -2.82 -14.85 -14.51
C ARG A 75 -2.14 -15.03 -15.87
N THR A 76 -1.90 -13.97 -16.64
CA THR A 76 -1.44 -14.09 -18.05
C THR A 76 -0.18 -13.29 -18.43
N VAL A 77 0.31 -12.35 -17.59
CA VAL A 77 1.55 -11.59 -17.86
C VAL A 77 2.83 -12.45 -17.85
N PRO A 78 2.99 -13.52 -17.04
CA PRO A 78 4.18 -14.38 -17.11
C PRO A 78 4.39 -15.07 -18.47
N GLN A 79 3.42 -15.03 -19.39
CA GLN A 79 3.51 -15.67 -20.70
C GLN A 79 4.03 -14.74 -21.81
N ILE A 80 4.09 -13.43 -21.59
CA ILE A 80 4.62 -12.51 -22.59
C ILE A 80 6.11 -12.36 -22.35
N GLN A 81 6.91 -12.87 -23.30
CA GLN A 81 8.36 -12.73 -23.23
C GLN A 81 8.73 -11.25 -23.30
N PRO A 82 9.40 -10.70 -22.27
CA PRO A 82 9.82 -9.31 -22.30
C PRO A 82 10.88 -9.11 -23.39
N THR A 83 10.87 -7.92 -24.00
CA THR A 83 11.90 -7.52 -24.94
C THR A 83 13.08 -6.92 -24.17
N ASP A 84 14.25 -7.53 -24.30
CA ASP A 84 15.49 -6.98 -23.75
C ASP A 84 15.89 -5.71 -24.49
N VAL A 85 16.08 -4.62 -23.75
CA VAL A 85 16.41 -3.31 -24.30
C VAL A 85 17.47 -2.58 -23.49
N LEU A 86 18.22 -1.72 -24.17
CA LEU A 86 19.03 -0.70 -23.52
C LEU A 86 18.15 0.49 -23.14
N GLY A 87 18.26 0.95 -21.90
CA GLY A 87 17.55 2.12 -21.38
C GLY A 87 17.90 3.39 -22.17
N GLU A 88 19.16 3.51 -22.62
CA GLU A 88 19.61 4.62 -23.46
C GLU A 88 18.83 4.74 -24.79
N ASP A 89 18.46 3.60 -25.38
CA ASP A 89 17.76 3.53 -26.67
C ASP A 89 16.23 3.57 -26.52
N SER A 90 15.75 3.14 -25.36
CA SER A 90 14.31 2.97 -25.09
C SER A 90 13.69 4.12 -24.32
N LYS A 91 14.50 4.98 -23.70
CA LYS A 91 13.96 6.12 -22.99
C LYS A 91 13.17 7.05 -23.92
N ARG A 92 12.10 7.63 -23.40
CA ARG A 92 11.23 8.53 -24.14
C ARG A 92 10.87 9.73 -23.27
N VAL A 93 10.81 10.89 -23.92
CA VAL A 93 10.40 12.15 -23.31
C VAL A 93 9.23 12.69 -24.12
N TRP A 94 8.14 13.05 -23.43
CA TRP A 94 6.99 13.75 -23.99
C TRP A 94 6.83 15.08 -23.26
N GLU A 95 6.57 16.16 -24.00
CA GLU A 95 6.45 17.51 -23.45
C GLU A 95 5.35 18.28 -24.18
N ASP A 96 4.49 18.95 -23.41
CA ASP A 96 3.39 19.80 -23.91
C ASP A 96 2.37 19.08 -24.82
N GLU A 97 2.22 17.75 -24.66
CA GLU A 97 1.27 16.94 -25.42
C GLU A 97 -0.17 17.11 -24.94
N ASP A 98 -1.15 17.01 -25.84
CA ASP A 98 -2.55 16.98 -25.41
C ASP A 98 -2.86 15.68 -24.65
N GLN A 99 -2.39 14.55 -25.19
CA GLN A 99 -2.54 13.23 -24.61
C GLN A 99 -1.28 12.39 -24.83
N VAL A 100 -0.85 11.65 -23.81
CA VAL A 100 0.18 10.61 -23.90
C VAL A 100 -0.45 9.27 -23.52
N HIS A 101 -0.42 8.30 -24.44
CA HIS A 101 -0.93 6.95 -24.20
C HIS A 101 0.19 5.93 -24.42
N ILE A 102 0.52 5.17 -23.37
CA ILE A 102 1.53 4.11 -23.39
C ILE A 102 0.80 2.79 -23.10
N GLU A 103 0.81 1.86 -24.05
CA GLU A 103 0.12 0.58 -23.92
C GLU A 103 0.91 -0.61 -24.49
N GLY A 104 0.66 -1.80 -23.96
CA GLY A 104 1.12 -3.07 -24.55
C GLY A 104 2.63 -3.28 -24.57
N LEU A 105 3.38 -2.61 -23.69
CA LEU A 105 4.84 -2.71 -23.61
C LEU A 105 5.28 -3.76 -22.59
N HIS A 106 6.20 -4.65 -22.99
CA HIS A 106 6.79 -5.65 -22.11
C HIS A 106 8.31 -5.60 -22.25
N LEU A 107 9.00 -4.96 -21.30
CA LEU A 107 10.41 -4.62 -21.41
C LEU A 107 11.24 -5.22 -20.27
N SER A 108 12.45 -5.65 -20.62
CA SER A 108 13.54 -5.98 -19.71
C SER A 108 14.65 -4.96 -19.97
N VAL A 109 14.83 -4.02 -19.05
CA VAL A 109 15.62 -2.80 -19.22
C VAL A 109 16.94 -2.91 -18.48
N ARG A 110 18.04 -2.64 -19.19
CA ARG A 110 19.38 -2.47 -18.64
C ARG A 110 20.01 -1.15 -19.08
N TRP A 111 20.88 -0.58 -18.27
CA TRP A 111 21.63 0.64 -18.56
C TRP A 111 23.13 0.35 -18.65
N ASN A 112 23.78 0.82 -19.71
CA ASN A 112 25.24 0.81 -19.78
C ASN A 112 25.85 1.87 -18.85
N GLN A 113 25.11 2.95 -18.59
CA GLN A 113 25.51 3.98 -17.65
C GLN A 113 25.52 3.46 -16.20
N ASN A 114 26.69 3.49 -15.55
CA ASN A 114 26.87 2.97 -14.18
C ASN A 114 26.48 3.96 -13.05
N ILE A 115 26.04 5.18 -13.38
CA ILE A 115 25.68 6.20 -12.37
C ILE A 115 24.24 6.63 -12.63
N PRO A 116 23.33 6.52 -11.65
CA PRO A 116 21.96 6.97 -11.82
C PRO A 116 21.91 8.49 -11.93
N GLN A 117 21.15 8.99 -12.90
CA GLN A 117 21.00 10.42 -13.16
C GLN A 117 19.52 10.75 -13.34
N LYS A 118 19.04 11.73 -12.58
CA LYS A 118 17.61 12.09 -12.50
C LYS A 118 16.87 12.11 -13.83
N GLU A 119 17.45 12.76 -14.84
CA GLU A 119 16.87 12.81 -16.19
C GLU A 119 17.63 11.91 -17.18
N GLY A 120 18.88 11.55 -16.86
CA GLY A 120 19.71 10.73 -17.72
C GLY A 120 19.25 9.27 -17.80
N THR A 121 18.78 8.73 -16.67
CA THR A 121 18.40 7.32 -16.49
C THR A 121 16.95 7.13 -16.04
N THR A 122 16.07 8.07 -16.36
CA THR A 122 14.61 7.87 -16.26
C THR A 122 14.10 7.29 -17.58
N LEU A 123 13.35 6.19 -17.53
CA LEU A 123 12.90 5.50 -18.75
C LEU A 123 11.82 6.30 -19.47
N PHE A 124 10.71 6.62 -18.81
CA PHE A 124 9.64 7.44 -19.39
C PHE A 124 9.47 8.74 -18.62
N LEU A 125 9.62 9.86 -19.31
CA LEU A 125 9.46 11.19 -18.75
C LEU A 125 8.38 11.96 -19.51
N ILE A 126 7.30 12.32 -18.82
CA ILE A 126 6.15 12.99 -19.41
C ILE A 126 5.98 14.33 -18.69
N ARG A 127 5.99 15.44 -19.42
CA ARG A 127 5.89 16.80 -18.88
C ARG A 127 4.73 17.56 -19.49
N ASN A 128 3.95 18.20 -18.63
CA ASN A 128 2.88 19.13 -18.97
C ASN A 128 1.86 18.60 -19.99
N ALA A 129 1.61 17.28 -20.02
CA ALA A 129 0.54 16.71 -20.84
C ALA A 129 -0.83 17.01 -20.22
N LYS A 130 -1.91 17.20 -20.98
CA LYS A 130 -3.23 17.33 -20.34
C LYS A 130 -3.69 15.98 -19.77
N GLU A 131 -3.59 14.92 -20.56
CA GLU A 131 -3.97 13.57 -20.16
C GLU A 131 -2.82 12.58 -20.38
N VAL A 132 -2.62 11.70 -19.39
CA VAL A 132 -1.67 10.59 -19.47
C VAL A 132 -2.40 9.29 -19.16
N ILE A 133 -2.28 8.32 -20.05
CA ILE A 133 -2.85 6.97 -19.90
C ILE A 133 -1.71 5.96 -20.05
N ILE A 134 -1.53 5.11 -19.05
CA ILE A 134 -0.55 4.03 -19.06
C ILE A 134 -1.27 2.75 -18.72
N GLU A 135 -1.27 1.78 -19.64
CA GLU A 135 -2.03 0.56 -19.42
C GLU A 135 -1.44 -0.70 -20.04
N ASN A 136 -1.61 -1.83 -19.36
CA ASN A 136 -1.22 -3.14 -19.86
C ASN A 136 0.28 -3.21 -20.21
N ILE A 137 1.13 -2.74 -19.30
CA ILE A 137 2.59 -2.77 -19.49
C ILE A 137 3.28 -3.59 -18.40
N SER A 138 4.43 -4.17 -18.73
CA SER A 138 5.36 -4.76 -17.77
C SER A 138 6.78 -4.26 -18.03
N ILE A 139 7.46 -3.80 -16.98
CA ILE A 139 8.85 -3.37 -17.07
C ILE A 139 9.64 -4.04 -15.95
N SER A 140 10.70 -4.75 -16.32
CA SER A 140 11.68 -5.32 -15.39
C SER A 140 13.01 -4.59 -15.54
N TYR A 141 13.59 -4.14 -14.42
CA TYR A 141 14.91 -3.53 -14.37
C TYR A 141 15.93 -4.59 -13.96
N SER A 142 16.90 -4.87 -14.84
CA SER A 142 17.84 -5.98 -14.66
C SER A 142 19.13 -5.60 -13.93
N ASP A 143 19.39 -4.31 -13.71
CA ASP A 143 20.64 -3.83 -13.14
C ASP A 143 20.59 -3.84 -11.60
N PRO A 144 21.38 -4.66 -10.89
CA PRO A 144 21.30 -4.79 -9.43
C PRO A 144 21.74 -3.55 -8.64
N ASP A 145 22.38 -2.58 -9.30
CA ASP A 145 23.07 -1.41 -8.72
C ASP A 145 22.30 -0.09 -8.95
N TYR A 146 20.97 -0.16 -9.07
CA TYR A 146 20.09 1.03 -9.04
C TYR A 146 20.38 2.07 -10.13
N ARG A 147 20.77 1.65 -11.34
CA ARG A 147 21.12 2.56 -12.46
C ARG A 147 19.95 3.38 -12.98
N THR A 148 18.75 2.79 -12.98
CA THR A 148 17.51 3.50 -13.31
C THR A 148 17.22 4.53 -12.23
N TRP A 149 17.01 5.80 -12.59
CA TRP A 149 16.62 6.80 -11.61
C TRP A 149 15.15 6.66 -11.22
N ASP A 150 14.23 7.01 -12.13
CA ASP A 150 12.80 6.73 -12.01
C ASP A 150 12.38 5.79 -13.15
N GLY A 151 11.40 4.92 -12.89
CA GLY A 151 10.82 4.10 -13.96
C GLY A 151 10.00 4.96 -14.91
N ILE A 152 8.90 5.51 -14.38
CA ILE A 152 8.01 6.42 -15.09
C ILE A 152 7.84 7.68 -14.25
N ARG A 153 8.11 8.83 -14.84
CA ARG A 153 7.95 10.14 -14.22
C ARG A 153 6.98 11.00 -15.02
N ILE A 154 5.92 11.45 -14.34
CA ILE A 154 4.89 12.32 -14.92
C ILE A 154 4.92 13.64 -14.15
N GLU A 155 5.04 14.76 -14.84
CA GLU A 155 5.10 16.09 -14.24
C GLU A 155 4.01 17.00 -14.82
N GLY A 156 3.15 17.57 -13.97
CA GLY A 156 2.28 18.67 -14.37
C GLY A 156 1.07 18.30 -15.23
N ALA A 157 0.53 17.08 -15.11
CA ALA A 157 -0.64 16.65 -15.90
C ALA A 157 -1.99 17.01 -15.26
N ASP A 158 -3.01 17.25 -16.08
CA ASP A 158 -4.38 17.49 -15.57
C ASP A 158 -5.04 16.16 -15.15
N ARG A 159 -4.79 15.09 -15.88
CA ARG A 159 -5.30 13.74 -15.58
C ARG A 159 -4.24 12.68 -15.83
N VAL A 160 -4.10 11.75 -14.89
CA VAL A 160 -3.23 10.58 -15.01
C VAL A 160 -4.04 9.34 -14.70
N THR A 161 -4.01 8.36 -15.60
CA THR A 161 -4.56 7.02 -15.40
C THR A 161 -3.45 6.01 -15.62
N VAL A 162 -3.13 5.23 -14.59
CA VAL A 162 -2.20 4.09 -14.66
C VAL A 162 -2.99 2.85 -14.27
N ARG A 163 -3.06 1.85 -15.16
CA ARG A 163 -3.77 0.61 -14.85
C ARG A 163 -3.11 -0.63 -15.41
N ASN A 164 -3.27 -1.77 -14.75
CA ASN A 164 -2.77 -3.05 -15.27
C ASN A 164 -1.26 -3.00 -15.57
N VAL A 165 -0.48 -2.54 -14.59
CA VAL A 165 0.96 -2.29 -14.75
C VAL A 165 1.76 -3.18 -13.80
N ARG A 166 2.80 -3.86 -14.31
CA ARG A 166 3.76 -4.59 -13.46
C ARG A 166 5.15 -4.00 -13.57
N LEU A 167 5.73 -3.58 -12.47
CA LEU A 167 7.08 -3.01 -12.41
C LEU A 167 7.95 -3.84 -11.49
N LYS A 168 9.14 -4.23 -11.94
CA LYS A 168 9.99 -5.19 -11.24
C LYS A 168 11.42 -4.71 -11.14
N GLY A 169 12.02 -4.90 -9.97
CA GLY A 169 13.46 -4.72 -9.75
C GLY A 169 13.84 -3.34 -9.22
N PRO A 170 15.14 -3.01 -9.24
CA PRO A 170 15.64 -1.84 -8.54
C PRO A 170 15.55 -0.57 -9.39
N VAL A 171 15.06 0.49 -8.76
CA VAL A 171 15.15 1.87 -9.23
C VAL A 171 15.67 2.75 -8.09
N HIS A 172 16.51 3.72 -8.42
CA HIS A 172 17.14 4.60 -7.43
C HIS A 172 16.11 5.41 -6.65
N SER A 173 15.13 5.97 -7.34
CA SER A 173 14.08 6.82 -6.80
C SER A 173 12.77 6.01 -6.77
N PHE A 174 11.83 6.22 -7.69
CA PHE A 174 10.52 5.56 -7.66
C PHE A 174 10.16 4.91 -8.99
N HIS A 175 9.41 3.83 -8.92
CA HIS A 175 8.86 3.14 -10.07
C HIS A 175 7.85 4.01 -10.81
N LEU A 176 6.92 4.61 -10.06
CA LEU A 176 5.94 5.57 -10.56
C LEU A 176 6.07 6.87 -9.76
N ARG A 177 6.56 7.93 -10.40
CA ARG A 177 6.66 9.27 -9.80
C ARG A 177 5.72 10.23 -10.51
N ILE A 178 4.66 10.64 -9.82
CA ILE A 178 3.62 11.52 -10.35
C ILE A 178 3.70 12.83 -9.58
N GLU A 179 4.19 13.87 -10.26
CA GLU A 179 4.57 15.13 -9.64
C GLU A 179 3.74 16.30 -10.16
N GLY A 180 3.12 17.09 -9.29
CA GLY A 180 2.40 18.29 -9.71
C GLY A 180 1.18 17.99 -10.58
N CYS A 181 0.57 16.81 -10.47
CA CYS A 181 -0.60 16.44 -11.26
C CYS A 181 -1.91 16.76 -10.51
N LYS A 182 -3.01 16.96 -11.24
CA LYS A 182 -4.32 17.31 -10.65
C LYS A 182 -5.13 16.09 -10.28
N ASP A 183 -5.60 15.31 -11.24
CA ASP A 183 -6.42 14.11 -10.98
C ASP A 183 -5.61 12.86 -11.33
N VAL A 184 -5.56 11.89 -10.42
CA VAL A 184 -4.73 10.68 -10.56
C VAL A 184 -5.54 9.44 -10.18
N LEU A 185 -5.52 8.44 -11.05
CA LEU A 185 -5.99 7.08 -10.80
C LEU A 185 -4.83 6.12 -11.05
N VAL A 186 -4.47 5.34 -10.02
CA VAL A 186 -3.57 4.19 -10.14
C VAL A 186 -4.35 2.96 -9.70
N GLU A 187 -4.52 2.00 -10.60
CA GLU A 187 -5.33 0.82 -10.35
C GLU A 187 -4.65 -0.46 -10.81
N ASN A 188 -4.74 -1.55 -10.05
CA ASN A 188 -4.25 -2.85 -10.50
C ASN A 188 -2.78 -2.80 -10.95
N VAL A 189 -1.93 -2.30 -10.05
CA VAL A 189 -0.49 -2.16 -10.25
C VAL A 189 0.26 -3.10 -9.32
N GLU A 190 1.17 -3.88 -9.86
CA GLU A 190 2.11 -4.70 -9.11
C GLU A 190 3.51 -4.08 -9.16
N ILE A 191 4.15 -3.94 -7.99
CA ILE A 191 5.55 -3.51 -7.89
C ILE A 191 6.28 -4.54 -7.03
N GLU A 192 7.30 -5.19 -7.59
CA GLU A 192 8.03 -6.25 -6.90
C GLU A 192 9.55 -6.05 -6.94
N GLY A 193 10.24 -6.43 -5.86
CA GLY A 193 11.69 -6.57 -5.88
C GLY A 193 12.18 -7.80 -6.64
N THR A 194 13.46 -7.80 -6.98
CA THR A 194 14.16 -8.91 -7.63
C THR A 194 15.23 -9.48 -6.68
N ASP A 195 15.24 -10.81 -6.54
CA ASP A 195 16.31 -11.55 -5.88
C ASP A 195 17.41 -11.83 -6.90
N PHE A 196 18.47 -11.03 -6.88
CA PHE A 196 19.59 -11.15 -7.81
C PHE A 196 20.60 -12.22 -7.39
N ASP A 197 20.72 -12.45 -6.09
CA ASP A 197 21.75 -13.33 -5.51
C ASP A 197 21.19 -14.73 -5.21
N GLY A 198 19.89 -14.95 -5.41
CA GLY A 198 19.20 -16.21 -5.19
C GLY A 198 19.11 -16.59 -3.71
N ASP A 199 19.23 -15.62 -2.81
CA ASP A 199 19.29 -15.89 -1.38
C ASP A 199 17.93 -15.67 -0.67
N GLY A 200 16.99 -14.95 -1.29
CA GLY A 200 15.70 -14.58 -0.70
C GLY A 200 15.64 -13.17 -0.12
N TYR A 201 16.64 -12.33 -0.37
CA TYR A 201 16.55 -10.87 -0.23
C TYR A 201 16.32 -10.25 -1.61
N PHE A 202 15.56 -9.16 -1.64
CA PHE A 202 15.01 -8.62 -2.88
C PHE A 202 15.30 -7.12 -2.97
N ARG A 203 15.99 -6.72 -4.03
CA ARG A 203 16.25 -5.32 -4.37
C ARG A 203 15.08 -4.76 -5.16
N CYS A 204 14.55 -3.65 -4.66
CA CYS A 204 13.45 -2.91 -5.27
C CYS A 204 13.86 -1.43 -5.39
N GLY A 205 12.91 -0.53 -5.60
CA GLY A 205 13.07 0.91 -5.40
C GLY A 205 11.84 1.46 -4.69
N GLY A 206 11.68 2.79 -4.63
CA GLY A 206 10.41 3.37 -4.20
C GLY A 206 9.26 2.90 -5.09
N GLY A 207 8.06 2.74 -4.54
CA GLY A 207 6.90 2.28 -5.32
C GLY A 207 6.25 3.44 -6.07
N ILE A 208 5.15 3.96 -5.51
CA ILE A 208 4.36 5.07 -6.08
C ILE A 208 4.61 6.34 -5.28
N TRP A 209 4.95 7.44 -5.95
CA TRP A 209 5.09 8.76 -5.32
C TRP A 209 4.15 9.77 -5.97
N LEU A 210 3.10 10.16 -5.23
CA LEU A 210 2.25 11.30 -5.55
C LEU A 210 2.80 12.54 -4.84
N ASN A 211 3.28 13.50 -5.62
CA ASN A 211 4.11 14.57 -5.11
C ASN A 211 3.71 15.94 -5.63
N ASN A 212 3.22 16.83 -4.77
CA ASN A 212 3.13 18.25 -5.13
C ASN A 212 4.04 19.07 -4.22
N GLY A 213 5.20 18.52 -3.84
CA GLY A 213 6.23 19.24 -3.08
C GLY A 213 5.93 19.38 -1.59
N GLU A 214 6.79 20.16 -0.92
CA GLU A 214 6.75 20.39 0.53
C GLU A 214 7.04 21.84 0.86
N THR A 215 6.20 22.45 1.70
CA THR A 215 6.33 23.86 2.08
C THR A 215 7.72 24.16 2.66
N GLY A 216 8.32 25.27 2.20
CA GLY A 216 9.54 25.82 2.79
C GLY A 216 10.81 25.04 2.47
N LYS A 217 10.73 24.01 1.60
CA LYS A 217 11.90 23.35 1.04
C LYS A 217 12.36 24.01 -0.26
N HIS A 218 13.61 23.73 -0.65
CA HIS A 218 14.14 24.13 -1.95
C HIS A 218 13.35 23.46 -3.08
N GLY A 219 12.69 24.29 -3.90
CA GLY A 219 11.96 23.90 -5.09
C GLY A 219 11.94 25.04 -6.10
N LYS A 220 11.23 24.87 -7.22
CA LYS A 220 11.06 25.91 -8.25
C LYS A 220 10.47 27.16 -7.63
N ASN A 221 11.15 28.29 -7.85
CA ASN A 221 10.79 29.60 -7.31
C ASN A 221 10.61 29.61 -5.77
N GLY A 222 11.31 28.74 -5.04
CA GLY A 222 11.24 28.67 -3.57
C GLY A 222 9.95 28.06 -3.01
N THR A 223 9.14 27.41 -3.85
CA THR A 223 7.84 26.83 -3.46
C THR A 223 7.92 25.42 -2.85
N GLY A 224 9.08 24.76 -2.96
CA GLY A 224 9.24 23.35 -2.58
C GLY A 224 8.63 22.34 -3.56
N ILE A 225 8.09 22.82 -4.70
CA ILE A 225 7.59 22.01 -5.82
C ILE A 225 8.72 21.83 -6.84
N TRP A 226 8.95 20.63 -7.41
CA TRP A 226 10.00 20.44 -8.42
C TRP A 226 9.48 20.35 -9.88
N ALA A 227 8.19 20.10 -10.11
CA ALA A 227 7.55 20.15 -11.44
C ALA A 227 7.50 21.59 -12.02
N GLU A 228 7.66 21.73 -13.34
CA GLU A 228 7.61 23.04 -14.05
C GLU A 228 6.22 23.63 -14.11
N HIS A 229 5.23 22.79 -14.34
CA HIS A 229 3.85 23.20 -14.54
C HIS A 229 2.95 22.54 -13.49
N PRO A 230 3.13 22.85 -12.19
CA PRO A 230 2.40 22.13 -11.16
C PRO A 230 0.92 22.49 -11.18
N ARG A 231 0.09 21.46 -11.07
CA ARG A 231 -1.35 21.58 -10.80
C ARG A 231 -1.61 21.49 -9.30
N ILE A 232 -2.74 22.03 -8.87
CA ILE A 232 -3.24 21.80 -7.51
C ILE A 232 -3.89 20.40 -7.49
N PRO A 233 -3.57 19.56 -6.49
CA PRO A 233 -4.21 18.25 -6.38
C PRO A 233 -5.74 18.35 -6.34
N GLY A 234 -6.37 17.63 -7.24
CA GLY A 234 -7.80 17.32 -7.26
C GLY A 234 -8.06 16.00 -6.53
N TRP A 235 -8.61 15.02 -7.27
CA TRP A 235 -8.89 13.68 -6.78
C TRP A 235 -7.70 12.73 -7.03
N GLN A 236 -7.27 12.03 -5.99
CA GLN A 236 -6.14 11.10 -6.04
C GLN A 236 -6.60 9.72 -5.55
N VAL A 237 -6.60 8.72 -6.43
CA VAL A 237 -7.04 7.36 -6.10
C VAL A 237 -5.92 6.38 -6.42
N ILE A 238 -5.57 5.55 -5.44
CA ILE A 238 -4.72 4.38 -5.63
C ILE A 238 -5.48 3.17 -5.11
N GLN A 239 -5.74 2.18 -5.96
CA GLN A 239 -6.51 1.01 -5.57
C GLN A 239 -6.03 -0.29 -6.21
N ASN A 240 -6.32 -1.41 -5.54
CA ASN A 240 -6.04 -2.74 -6.07
C ASN A 240 -4.56 -2.93 -6.41
N THR A 241 -3.64 -2.29 -5.68
CA THR A 241 -2.20 -2.42 -5.94
C THR A 241 -1.56 -3.45 -5.02
N TYR A 242 -0.51 -4.13 -5.51
CA TYR A 242 0.30 -5.06 -4.74
C TYR A 242 1.77 -4.68 -4.81
N ILE A 243 2.35 -4.23 -3.70
CA ILE A 243 3.74 -3.81 -3.62
C ILE A 243 4.48 -4.71 -2.65
N HIS A 244 5.53 -5.39 -3.10
CA HIS A 244 6.16 -6.40 -2.26
C HIS A 244 7.65 -6.61 -2.50
N ASN A 245 8.26 -7.33 -1.55
CA ASN A 245 9.64 -7.80 -1.60
C ASN A 245 10.64 -6.64 -1.73
N GLY A 246 10.50 -5.60 -0.90
CA GLY A 246 11.53 -4.58 -0.69
C GLY A 246 12.30 -4.90 0.58
N THR A 247 13.35 -5.72 0.47
CA THR A 247 14.07 -6.24 1.66
C THR A 247 15.57 -6.02 1.61
N GLU A 248 16.10 -5.55 0.48
CA GLU A 248 17.53 -5.34 0.26
C GLU A 248 17.82 -3.99 -0.41
N THR A 249 19.00 -3.44 -0.13
CA THR A 249 19.55 -2.22 -0.75
C THR A 249 21.04 -2.38 -1.00
N ASP A 250 21.62 -1.56 -1.87
CA ASP A 250 23.06 -1.45 -2.11
C ASP A 250 23.80 -0.64 -1.00
N GLU A 251 23.31 -0.74 0.24
CA GLU A 251 23.77 0.00 1.43
C GLU A 251 23.60 1.52 1.38
N THR A 252 23.06 2.09 0.29
CA THR A 252 22.76 3.52 0.24
C THR A 252 21.42 3.80 0.93
N SER A 253 21.43 4.72 1.88
CA SER A 253 20.21 5.20 2.53
C SER A 253 19.37 6.02 1.54
N ARG A 254 18.22 5.48 1.12
CA ARG A 254 17.26 6.15 0.23
C ARG A 254 15.88 6.21 0.89
N ASN A 255 15.09 7.22 0.54
CA ASN A 255 13.68 7.24 0.95
C ASN A 255 12.84 6.41 -0.02
N GLN A 256 12.74 5.10 0.24
CA GLN A 256 12.01 4.14 -0.59
C GLN A 256 10.74 3.72 0.13
N ASP A 257 9.75 4.62 0.16
CA ASP A 257 8.40 4.27 0.63
C ASP A 257 7.67 3.48 -0.48
N ALA A 258 6.82 2.52 -0.12
CA ALA A 258 6.04 1.78 -1.12
C ALA A 258 4.97 2.69 -1.75
N ILE A 259 4.25 3.47 -0.94
CA ILE A 259 3.41 4.57 -1.43
C ILE A 259 3.68 5.83 -0.63
N LEU A 260 4.06 6.90 -1.34
CA LEU A 260 4.35 8.21 -0.78
C LEU A 260 3.36 9.24 -1.33
N ILE A 261 2.57 9.87 -0.46
CA ILE A 261 1.64 10.95 -0.81
C ILE A 261 2.04 12.21 -0.05
N HIS A 262 2.80 13.07 -0.72
CA HIS A 262 3.42 14.22 -0.07
C HIS A 262 2.49 15.39 0.18
N SER A 263 1.41 15.54 -0.58
CA SER A 263 0.59 16.75 -0.53
C SER A 263 -0.86 16.43 -0.16
N PRO A 264 -1.51 17.27 0.66
CA PRO A 264 -2.93 17.15 0.95
C PRO A 264 -3.75 17.16 -0.34
N SER A 265 -4.66 16.20 -0.46
CA SER A 265 -5.56 16.05 -1.60
C SER A 265 -6.86 15.40 -1.15
N ASN A 266 -7.89 15.50 -1.98
CA ASN A 266 -9.06 14.65 -1.79
C ASN A 266 -8.77 13.32 -2.47
N GLY A 267 -9.13 12.20 -1.85
CA GLY A 267 -8.74 10.94 -2.44
C GLY A 267 -8.93 9.72 -1.57
N MET A 268 -8.45 8.61 -2.11
CA MET A 268 -8.57 7.31 -1.48
C MET A 268 -7.38 6.40 -1.81
N LEU A 269 -6.94 5.67 -0.80
CA LEU A 269 -6.06 4.52 -0.91
C LEU A 269 -6.85 3.28 -0.48
N PHE A 270 -7.31 2.49 -1.45
CA PHE A 270 -8.31 1.44 -1.20
C PHE A 270 -7.86 0.06 -1.67
N ASN A 271 -8.01 -0.94 -0.82
CA ASN A 271 -7.76 -2.34 -1.21
C ASN A 271 -6.37 -2.54 -1.84
N ASN A 272 -5.33 -2.08 -1.15
CA ASN A 272 -3.96 -2.29 -1.56
C ASN A 272 -3.26 -3.23 -0.59
N VAL A 273 -2.27 -3.96 -1.09
CA VAL A 273 -1.43 -4.85 -0.30
C VAL A 273 0.01 -4.37 -0.37
N VAL A 274 0.64 -4.16 0.78
CA VAL A 274 2.09 -3.97 0.88
C VAL A 274 2.67 -5.06 1.75
N ARG A 275 3.65 -5.81 1.23
CA ARG A 275 4.24 -6.97 1.91
C ARG A 275 5.76 -6.95 1.90
N ASN A 276 6.40 -7.25 3.03
CA ASN A 276 7.86 -7.35 3.14
C ASN A 276 8.56 -6.07 2.66
N TRP A 277 8.19 -4.93 3.26
CA TRP A 277 8.75 -3.61 2.95
C TRP A 277 9.52 -3.08 4.16
N LEU A 278 10.79 -3.48 4.26
CA LEU A 278 11.52 -3.49 5.53
C LEU A 278 12.77 -2.59 5.51
N ARG A 279 12.95 -1.83 6.60
CA ARG A 279 14.18 -1.08 6.89
C ARG A 279 15.34 -2.02 7.25
N PRO A 280 16.60 -1.66 6.91
CA PRO A 280 17.03 -0.36 6.40
C PRO A 280 16.92 -0.20 4.88
N ALA A 281 16.60 -1.28 4.16
CA ALA A 281 16.52 -1.26 2.71
C ALA A 281 15.45 -0.28 2.21
N MET A 282 14.24 -0.47 2.70
CA MET A 282 13.10 0.37 2.41
C MET A 282 12.84 1.36 3.55
N ASP A 283 11.85 2.25 3.39
CA ASP A 283 11.45 3.17 4.45
C ASP A 283 10.08 2.85 5.08
N ALA A 284 8.97 3.39 4.56
CA ALA A 284 7.61 3.09 5.04
C ALA A 284 6.78 2.32 4.00
N CYS A 285 5.80 1.52 4.44
CA CYS A 285 4.82 0.96 3.51
C CYS A 285 3.98 2.09 2.91
N PHE A 286 3.36 2.93 3.75
CA PHE A 286 2.75 4.18 3.32
C PHE A 286 3.37 5.34 4.06
N ASP A 287 3.63 6.44 3.36
CA ASP A 287 3.94 7.75 3.94
C ASP A 287 2.96 8.77 3.37
N ILE A 288 1.93 9.11 4.15
CA ILE A 288 0.91 10.09 3.77
C ILE A 288 1.28 11.43 4.39
N GLY A 289 2.35 12.01 3.85
CA GLY A 289 3.07 13.14 4.42
C GLY A 289 2.33 14.49 4.45
N PHE A 290 1.40 14.79 3.54
CA PHE A 290 0.56 16.02 3.60
C PHE A 290 1.32 17.33 3.97
N ARG A 291 2.52 17.53 3.42
CA ARG A 291 3.53 18.51 3.85
C ARG A 291 3.35 19.90 3.23
N ARG A 292 2.12 20.34 2.97
CA ARG A 292 1.79 21.65 2.37
C ARG A 292 0.90 22.46 3.29
N LYS A 293 1.27 23.72 3.58
CA LYS A 293 0.51 24.63 4.46
C LYS A 293 -0.21 25.75 3.71
N GLU A 294 -0.03 25.86 2.41
CA GLU A 294 -0.63 26.94 1.62
C GLU A 294 -2.17 26.79 1.57
N PRO A 295 -2.95 27.89 1.55
CA PRO A 295 -4.41 27.84 1.69
C PRO A 295 -5.14 26.92 0.70
N GLU A 296 -4.62 26.79 -0.52
CA GLU A 296 -5.18 25.93 -1.55
C GLU A 296 -5.06 24.42 -1.26
N PHE A 297 -4.23 24.04 -0.26
CA PHE A 297 -4.11 22.67 0.23
C PHE A 297 -4.92 22.39 1.49
N HIS A 298 -5.67 23.37 2.04
CA HIS A 298 -6.48 23.23 3.25
C HIS A 298 -7.77 22.45 3.02
N ASN A 299 -8.38 21.97 4.12
CA ASN A 299 -9.69 21.31 4.14
C ASN A 299 -9.81 20.08 3.22
N ARG A 300 -8.74 19.29 3.10
CA ARG A 300 -8.71 18.07 2.28
C ARG A 300 -9.11 16.84 3.09
N PHE A 301 -9.77 15.89 2.44
CA PHE A 301 -10.14 14.62 3.07
C PHE A 301 -9.59 13.46 2.27
N PHE A 302 -8.79 12.61 2.91
CA PHE A 302 -8.21 11.44 2.25
C PHE A 302 -8.46 10.18 3.08
N ARG A 303 -8.97 9.15 2.42
CA ARG A 303 -9.41 7.90 3.04
C ARG A 303 -8.46 6.77 2.70
N VAL A 304 -8.08 5.97 3.68
CA VAL A 304 -7.24 4.79 3.56
C VAL A 304 -8.03 3.63 4.10
N GLU A 305 -8.57 2.79 3.22
CA GLU A 305 -9.52 1.76 3.64
C GLU A 305 -9.24 0.40 3.03
N ARG A 306 -9.42 -0.66 3.83
CA ARG A 306 -9.33 -2.06 3.38
C ARG A 306 -7.97 -2.45 2.80
N ASN A 307 -6.91 -1.80 3.26
CA ASN A 307 -5.56 -2.16 2.87
C ASN A 307 -4.99 -3.23 3.81
N ILE A 308 -4.04 -4.01 3.30
CA ILE A 308 -3.29 -5.00 4.07
C ILE A 308 -1.82 -4.59 4.03
N LEU A 309 -1.26 -4.25 5.19
CA LEU A 309 0.16 -3.96 5.33
C LEU A 309 0.77 -5.05 6.20
N GLU A 310 1.65 -5.84 5.60
CA GLU A 310 2.21 -7.04 6.19
C GLU A 310 3.74 -6.97 6.19
N ASN A 311 4.34 -7.21 7.35
CA ASN A 311 5.79 -7.23 7.53
C ASN A 311 6.43 -5.99 6.88
N ALA A 312 5.96 -4.82 7.30
CA ALA A 312 6.47 -3.54 6.87
C ALA A 312 6.88 -2.71 8.08
N THR A 313 7.99 -1.97 7.97
CA THR A 313 8.53 -1.32 9.19
C THR A 313 7.63 -0.21 9.71
N PHE A 314 7.15 0.68 8.85
CA PHE A 314 6.39 1.86 9.27
C PHE A 314 5.20 2.15 8.36
N LEU A 315 4.07 2.51 8.97
CA LEU A 315 3.05 3.39 8.39
C LEU A 315 3.31 4.81 8.89
N LYS A 316 3.55 5.75 8.00
CA LYS A 316 3.89 7.14 8.30
C LYS A 316 2.71 8.08 8.02
N THR A 317 2.40 8.93 8.98
CA THR A 317 1.32 9.93 8.87
C THR A 317 1.85 11.29 8.37
N PRO A 318 1.06 12.38 8.31
CA PRO A 318 1.53 13.66 7.83
C PRO A 318 2.78 14.17 8.53
N GLY A 319 3.53 15.02 7.84
CA GLY A 319 4.78 15.58 8.28
C GLY A 319 4.66 17.01 8.81
N ALA A 320 5.81 17.68 8.85
CA ALA A 320 6.03 18.90 9.61
C ALA A 320 5.34 20.18 9.04
N SER A 321 4.51 20.07 8.03
CA SER A 321 3.80 21.20 7.39
C SER A 321 2.35 20.81 7.21
N GLY A 322 1.64 20.62 8.32
CA GLY A 322 0.24 20.21 8.34
C GLY A 322 -0.65 21.20 7.61
N SER A 323 -1.73 20.67 7.03
CA SER A 323 -2.71 21.46 6.30
C SER A 323 -3.97 21.63 7.12
N THR A 324 -4.27 22.87 7.49
CA THR A 324 -5.40 23.23 8.36
C THR A 324 -6.72 22.67 7.84
N GLY A 325 -7.49 22.05 8.74
CA GLY A 325 -8.81 21.50 8.47
C GLY A 325 -8.80 20.25 7.61
N SER A 326 -7.63 19.74 7.24
CA SER A 326 -7.52 18.48 6.51
C SER A 326 -7.70 17.29 7.45
N ARG A 327 -8.17 16.17 6.92
CA ARG A 327 -8.42 14.95 7.69
C ARG A 327 -7.91 13.72 6.93
N LEU A 328 -7.34 12.78 7.68
CA LEU A 328 -7.02 11.44 7.21
C LEU A 328 -7.85 10.42 7.97
N LEU A 329 -8.49 9.51 7.24
CA LEU A 329 -9.22 8.38 7.82
C LEU A 329 -8.58 7.08 7.40
N PHE A 330 -8.06 6.31 8.34
CA PHE A 330 -7.66 4.92 8.19
C PHE A 330 -8.79 4.04 8.73
N ALA A 331 -9.55 3.40 7.85
CA ALA A 331 -10.68 2.57 8.25
C ALA A 331 -10.56 1.12 7.77
N ASN A 332 -10.97 0.15 8.58
CA ASN A 332 -11.01 -1.27 8.19
C ASN A 332 -9.71 -1.76 7.52
N ASN A 333 -8.52 -1.35 7.97
CA ASN A 333 -7.26 -1.87 7.42
C ASN A 333 -6.73 -3.01 8.30
N ILE A 334 -5.87 -3.83 7.73
CA ILE A 334 -5.13 -4.88 8.40
C ILE A 334 -3.66 -4.47 8.46
N PHE A 335 -3.11 -4.43 9.66
CA PHE A 335 -1.71 -4.14 9.91
C PHE A 335 -1.09 -5.32 10.62
N PHE A 336 -0.21 -6.04 9.93
CA PHE A 336 0.46 -7.22 10.46
C PHE A 336 1.97 -6.96 10.56
N ASN A 337 2.49 -6.89 11.79
CA ASN A 337 3.87 -6.48 12.11
C ASN A 337 4.25 -5.12 11.50
N VAL A 338 3.36 -4.14 11.63
CA VAL A 338 3.57 -2.76 11.17
C VAL A 338 3.40 -1.78 12.31
N GLN A 339 4.38 -0.91 12.48
CA GLN A 339 4.34 0.16 13.47
C GLN A 339 3.82 1.47 12.85
N ILE A 340 2.97 2.19 13.56
CA ILE A 340 2.55 3.53 13.18
C ILE A 340 3.65 4.53 13.59
N GLY A 341 4.15 5.30 12.65
CA GLY A 341 4.98 6.49 12.87
C GLY A 341 4.13 7.75 12.75
N ASP A 342 3.65 8.25 13.88
CA ASP A 342 2.91 9.51 13.95
C ASP A 342 3.89 10.68 14.08
N TYR A 343 4.04 11.50 13.05
CA TYR A 343 4.94 12.69 13.07
C TYR A 343 4.29 13.99 12.59
N HIS A 344 2.96 14.10 12.71
CA HIS A 344 2.21 15.22 12.12
C HIS A 344 2.05 16.43 13.05
N LYS A 345 2.18 17.62 12.44
CA LYS A 345 1.88 18.90 13.07
C LYS A 345 0.39 19.15 13.24
N GLU A 346 0.09 20.11 14.11
CA GLU A 346 -1.24 20.74 14.20
C GLU A 346 -1.73 21.14 12.79
N GLY A 347 -3.03 20.97 12.55
CA GLY A 347 -3.69 21.34 11.30
C GLY A 347 -4.42 20.18 10.62
N THR A 348 -3.87 18.96 10.71
CA THR A 348 -4.51 17.75 10.15
C THR A 348 -4.97 16.82 11.27
N GLU A 349 -6.22 16.36 11.21
CA GLU A 349 -6.76 15.37 12.14
C GLU A 349 -6.64 13.96 11.54
N ILE A 350 -6.32 12.98 12.36
CA ILE A 350 -6.17 11.59 11.91
C ILE A 350 -7.11 10.68 12.68
N TYR A 351 -7.83 9.83 11.97
CA TYR A 351 -8.75 8.85 12.54
C TYR A 351 -8.31 7.45 12.13
N TYR A 352 -8.16 6.55 13.10
CA TYR A 352 -7.98 5.13 12.91
C TYR A 352 -9.22 4.43 13.46
N VAL A 353 -10.07 3.91 12.57
CA VAL A 353 -11.38 3.37 12.91
C VAL A 353 -11.49 1.92 12.44
N ASN A 354 -11.93 1.01 13.31
CA ASN A 354 -12.15 -0.40 12.94
C ASN A 354 -10.90 -1.07 12.31
N ASN A 355 -9.68 -0.73 12.71
CA ASN A 355 -8.49 -1.38 12.14
C ASN A 355 -8.12 -2.63 12.94
N THR A 356 -7.58 -3.64 12.28
CA THR A 356 -7.02 -4.84 12.92
C THR A 356 -5.50 -4.76 12.90
N HIS A 357 -4.88 -4.75 14.07
CA HIS A 357 -3.43 -4.76 14.25
C HIS A 357 -3.00 -6.07 14.89
N VAL A 358 -2.10 -6.78 14.23
CA VAL A 358 -1.56 -8.07 14.70
C VAL A 358 -0.04 -7.97 14.75
N PHE A 359 0.53 -8.34 15.89
CA PHE A 359 1.97 -8.27 16.14
C PHE A 359 2.52 -9.66 16.49
N ASP A 360 2.54 -10.55 15.50
CA ASP A 360 2.99 -11.93 15.66
C ASP A 360 4.23 -12.19 14.80
N LEU A 361 5.36 -12.42 15.46
CA LEU A 361 6.63 -12.70 14.80
C LEU A 361 6.85 -14.21 14.56
N GLU A 362 6.04 -15.08 15.16
CA GLU A 362 6.21 -16.54 15.01
C GLU A 362 5.90 -17.01 13.59
N SER A 363 5.01 -16.29 12.89
CA SER A 363 4.64 -16.56 11.51
C SER A 363 5.49 -15.82 10.46
N VAL A 364 6.53 -15.08 10.90
CA VAL A 364 7.48 -14.41 9.98
C VAL A 364 8.55 -15.41 9.53
N PRO A 365 8.91 -15.47 8.23
CA PRO A 365 10.03 -16.28 7.77
C PRO A 365 11.30 -15.98 8.55
N GLN A 366 12.00 -17.03 9.01
CA GLN A 366 13.18 -16.90 9.89
C GLN A 366 14.26 -15.94 9.33
N LYS A 367 14.40 -15.88 8.00
CA LYS A 367 15.36 -15.01 7.29
C LYS A 367 15.00 -13.51 7.36
N LEU A 368 13.73 -13.18 7.59
CA LEU A 368 13.22 -11.81 7.69
C LEU A 368 12.95 -11.39 9.15
N LEU A 369 13.07 -12.30 10.12
CA LEU A 369 12.68 -12.07 11.51
C LEU A 369 13.30 -10.79 12.11
N ASP A 370 14.60 -10.60 11.94
CA ASP A 370 15.32 -9.45 12.49
C ASP A 370 14.86 -8.12 11.87
N LEU A 371 14.53 -8.13 10.57
CA LEU A 371 14.03 -6.97 9.85
C LEU A 371 12.58 -6.64 10.28
N SER A 372 11.74 -7.67 10.40
CA SER A 372 10.33 -7.54 10.80
C SER A 372 10.16 -7.15 12.27
N GLN A 373 11.11 -7.50 13.14
CA GLN A 373 11.08 -7.15 14.57
C GLN A 373 10.82 -5.66 14.80
N ARG A 374 11.43 -4.79 13.98
CA ARG A 374 11.27 -3.34 14.11
C ARG A 374 9.84 -2.86 13.88
N GLY A 375 9.11 -3.48 12.95
CA GLY A 375 7.68 -3.21 12.73
C GLY A 375 6.79 -3.80 13.84
N ALA A 376 7.29 -4.80 14.57
CA ALA A 376 6.56 -5.51 15.62
C ALA A 376 6.88 -5.07 17.06
N ASP A 377 7.84 -4.16 17.26
CA ASP A 377 8.29 -3.71 18.59
C ASP A 377 7.23 -2.94 19.37
N GLY A 378 6.26 -2.33 18.68
CA GLY A 378 5.25 -1.51 19.31
C GLY A 378 4.19 -1.00 18.35
N PHE A 379 3.06 -0.55 18.90
CA PHE A 379 1.90 -0.11 18.14
C PHE A 379 2.11 1.24 17.46
N SER A 380 2.39 2.29 18.24
CA SER A 380 2.53 3.65 17.69
C SER A 380 3.74 4.39 18.28
N SER A 381 4.64 4.80 17.40
CA SER A 381 5.73 5.71 17.68
C SER A 381 5.26 7.15 17.45
N LEU A 382 5.21 7.90 18.53
CA LEU A 382 4.84 9.31 18.58
C LEU A 382 6.10 10.15 18.40
N TRP A 383 6.20 10.80 17.25
CA TRP A 383 7.27 11.72 16.92
C TRP A 383 6.80 13.16 17.19
N ASN A 384 7.44 14.12 16.55
CA ASN A 384 7.25 15.53 16.83
C ASN A 384 5.80 15.99 16.56
N TYR A 385 5.35 16.98 17.35
CA TYR A 385 4.19 17.85 17.12
C TYR A 385 2.77 17.40 17.50
N ARG A 386 1.91 18.35 17.86
CA ARG A 386 0.65 18.18 18.62
C ARG A 386 -0.62 17.92 17.81
N GLY A 387 -0.53 17.42 16.57
CA GLY A 387 -1.74 17.07 15.83
C GLY A 387 -2.56 15.97 16.54
N PRO A 388 -3.91 16.04 16.52
CA PRO A 388 -4.78 15.07 17.15
C PRO A 388 -4.87 13.77 16.34
N THR A 389 -4.75 12.64 17.03
CA THR A 389 -4.97 11.31 16.45
C THR A 389 -5.96 10.53 17.29
N THR A 390 -6.98 10.02 16.61
CA THR A 390 -8.05 9.20 17.20
C THR A 390 -7.83 7.74 16.84
N TYR A 391 -7.91 6.85 17.82
CA TYR A 391 -7.93 5.41 17.63
C TYR A 391 -9.22 4.87 18.25
N GLU A 392 -10.12 4.34 17.43
CA GLU A 392 -11.40 3.81 17.92
C GLU A 392 -11.82 2.53 17.20
N ASN A 393 -12.55 1.68 17.92
CA ASN A 393 -13.02 0.38 17.47
C ASN A 393 -11.93 -0.54 16.91
N SER A 394 -10.67 -0.30 17.22
CA SER A 394 -9.57 -1.09 16.68
C SER A 394 -9.34 -2.36 17.52
N LEU A 395 -8.95 -3.44 16.86
CA LEU A 395 -8.50 -4.68 17.49
C LEU A 395 -6.98 -4.70 17.46
N ILE A 396 -6.34 -4.76 18.62
CA ILE A 396 -4.88 -4.87 18.75
C ILE A 396 -4.53 -6.19 19.41
N TYR A 397 -3.83 -7.06 18.69
CA TYR A 397 -3.44 -8.39 19.16
C TYR A 397 -1.92 -8.54 19.27
N LYS A 398 -1.44 -8.94 20.46
CA LYS A 398 -0.03 -9.29 20.72
C LYS A 398 0.02 -10.59 21.54
N PRO A 399 0.53 -11.71 20.98
CA PRO A 399 0.56 -12.97 21.70
C PRO A 399 1.65 -13.02 22.78
N ASN A 400 2.87 -12.55 22.51
CA ASN A 400 4.02 -12.71 23.41
C ASN A 400 5.08 -11.62 23.23
N GLY A 401 6.22 -11.73 23.91
CA GLY A 401 7.38 -10.84 23.73
C GLY A 401 7.31 -9.52 24.51
N SER A 402 8.24 -8.60 24.21
CA SER A 402 8.19 -7.23 24.72
C SER A 402 7.45 -6.35 23.73
N PHE A 403 6.66 -5.41 24.23
CA PHE A 403 5.86 -4.54 23.37
C PHE A 403 5.65 -3.17 24.02
N PHE A 404 5.57 -2.11 23.23
CA PHE A 404 5.09 -0.83 23.71
C PHE A 404 3.80 -0.43 22.99
N MET A 405 2.89 0.22 23.72
CA MET A 405 1.69 0.76 23.09
C MET A 405 1.99 2.09 22.41
N PHE A 406 2.61 3.00 23.16
CA PHE A 406 3.08 4.27 22.64
C PHE A 406 4.56 4.46 22.94
N HIS A 407 5.29 5.00 21.98
CA HIS A 407 6.69 5.40 22.17
C HIS A 407 6.91 6.85 21.76
N LEU A 408 7.19 7.70 22.75
CA LEU A 408 7.65 9.07 22.50
C LEU A 408 9.13 9.05 22.14
N ASN A 409 9.42 9.39 20.89
CA ASN A 409 10.81 9.49 20.44
C ASN A 409 11.51 10.71 21.05
N ASP A 410 12.80 10.86 20.78
CA ASP A 410 13.64 11.96 21.26
C ASP A 410 13.29 13.34 20.68
N GLN A 411 12.53 13.38 19.59
CA GLN A 411 12.05 14.58 18.91
C GLN A 411 10.61 14.96 19.31
N ALA A 412 9.91 14.11 20.07
CA ALA A 412 8.52 14.31 20.43
C ALA A 412 8.37 15.41 21.49
N ALA A 413 7.28 16.17 21.40
CA ALA A 413 6.89 17.06 22.50
C ALA A 413 6.57 16.20 23.74
N PRO A 414 7.00 16.58 24.96
CA PRO A 414 6.77 15.78 26.16
C PRO A 414 5.30 15.48 26.47
N ASP A 415 4.39 16.30 25.95
CA ASP A 415 2.94 16.21 26.10
C ASP A 415 2.21 15.72 24.84
N LYS A 416 2.92 15.26 23.80
CA LYS A 416 2.31 14.75 22.55
C LYS A 416 1.23 13.71 22.82
N TYR A 417 1.47 12.81 23.78
CA TYR A 417 0.53 11.75 24.16
C TYR A 417 -0.87 12.24 24.54
N LYS A 418 -1.03 13.52 24.93
CA LYS A 418 -2.34 14.11 25.27
C LYS A 418 -3.23 14.39 24.06
N ASN A 419 -2.65 14.39 22.86
CA ASN A 419 -3.38 14.54 21.60
C ASN A 419 -3.77 13.19 21.00
N ILE A 420 -3.57 12.09 21.74
CA ILE A 420 -3.97 10.75 21.34
C ILE A 420 -5.30 10.42 21.99
N HIS A 421 -6.36 10.48 21.20
CA HIS A 421 -7.72 10.16 21.58
C HIS A 421 -7.99 8.68 21.30
N SER A 422 -7.49 7.81 22.17
CA SER A 422 -7.79 6.38 22.10
C SER A 422 -9.00 6.07 22.96
N ASN A 423 -10.01 5.37 22.41
CA ASN A 423 -11.17 4.88 23.15
C ASN A 423 -11.86 3.72 22.39
N TYR A 424 -12.71 2.94 23.05
CA TYR A 424 -13.44 1.82 22.43
C TYR A 424 -12.56 0.86 21.60
N ASN A 425 -11.33 0.58 22.04
CA ASN A 425 -10.45 -0.40 21.41
C ASN A 425 -10.45 -1.72 22.20
N LEU A 426 -10.13 -2.81 21.53
CA LEU A 426 -9.86 -4.08 22.17
C LEU A 426 -8.37 -4.38 22.11
N TYR A 427 -7.72 -4.37 23.28
CA TYR A 427 -6.33 -4.74 23.46
C TYR A 427 -6.24 -6.21 23.93
N GLY A 428 -6.06 -7.12 22.97
CA GLY A 428 -5.79 -8.54 23.21
C GLY A 428 -4.30 -8.81 23.39
N ILE A 429 -3.81 -8.65 24.62
CA ILE A 429 -2.40 -8.81 24.97
C ILE A 429 -2.28 -10.05 25.84
N ALA A 430 -1.89 -11.18 25.25
CA ALA A 430 -1.92 -12.48 25.92
C ALA A 430 -0.79 -12.62 26.97
N GLY A 431 0.44 -12.86 26.51
CA GLY A 431 1.62 -13.07 27.35
C GLY A 431 2.71 -12.01 27.18
N ALA A 432 2.44 -10.96 26.40
CA ALA A 432 3.41 -9.92 26.13
C ALA A 432 3.62 -8.98 27.33
N ARG A 433 4.87 -8.56 27.54
CA ARG A 433 5.22 -7.53 28.52
C ARG A 433 5.04 -6.17 27.86
N VAL A 434 3.94 -5.49 28.20
CA VAL A 434 3.60 -4.19 27.63
C VAL A 434 4.10 -3.06 28.53
N THR A 435 4.75 -2.06 27.92
CA THR A 435 4.86 -0.72 28.48
C THR A 435 3.88 0.17 27.74
N TRP A 436 2.95 0.81 28.44
CA TRP A 436 1.90 1.57 27.77
C TRP A 436 2.43 2.84 27.11
N LEU A 437 3.30 3.58 27.79
CA LEU A 437 4.03 4.70 27.21
C LEU A 437 5.50 4.61 27.58
N LYS A 438 6.35 4.47 26.57
CA LYS A 438 7.81 4.53 26.68
C LYS A 438 8.30 5.89 26.18
N THR A 439 9.32 6.46 26.82
CA THR A 439 10.04 7.64 26.30
C THR A 439 11.49 7.29 25.97
N SER A 440 12.01 7.84 24.87
CA SER A 440 13.43 7.69 24.48
C SER A 440 14.38 8.34 25.50
N ASN A 441 13.95 9.42 26.17
CA ASN A 441 14.71 10.03 27.25
C ASN A 441 14.45 9.29 28.57
N ARG A 442 15.49 8.72 29.21
CA ARG A 442 15.38 7.96 30.48
C ARG A 442 14.78 8.74 31.65
N LYS A 443 14.63 10.07 31.54
CA LYS A 443 13.97 10.94 32.52
C LYS A 443 12.57 11.40 32.10
N GLY A 444 12.07 10.92 30.95
CA GLY A 444 10.76 11.26 30.43
C GLY A 444 9.63 10.53 31.17
N ILE A 445 8.40 10.97 30.92
CA ILE A 445 7.21 10.30 31.44
C ILE A 445 7.15 8.86 30.93
N THR A 446 6.75 7.93 31.78
CA THR A 446 6.56 6.53 31.41
C THR A 446 5.27 6.06 32.07
N PHE A 447 4.41 5.38 31.32
CA PHE A 447 3.23 4.71 31.84
C PHE A 447 3.45 3.22 31.69
N LEU A 448 3.51 2.50 32.81
CA LEU A 448 3.91 1.10 32.79
C LEU A 448 2.76 0.22 32.33
N ASN A 449 1.52 0.57 32.66
CA ASN A 449 0.34 -0.24 32.39
C ASN A 449 -0.84 0.60 31.85
N PHE A 450 -1.91 -0.09 31.48
CA PHE A 450 -3.11 0.54 30.93
C PHE A 450 -3.81 1.47 31.92
N GLN A 451 -3.83 1.13 33.21
CA GLN A 451 -4.47 1.95 34.24
C GLN A 451 -3.75 3.30 34.41
N ASP A 452 -2.42 3.32 34.42
CA ASP A 452 -1.62 4.55 34.45
C ASP A 452 -1.99 5.48 33.29
N TRP A 453 -2.17 4.91 32.09
CA TRP A 453 -2.58 5.64 30.90
C TRP A 453 -3.98 6.24 31.02
N LYS A 454 -4.95 5.45 31.49
CA LYS A 454 -6.34 5.92 31.70
C LYS A 454 -6.39 7.07 32.68
N GLU A 455 -5.66 6.98 33.78
CA GLU A 455 -5.62 8.02 34.81
C GLU A 455 -4.94 9.30 34.30
N ALA A 456 -3.85 9.16 33.55
CA ALA A 456 -3.09 10.30 33.04
C ALA A 456 -3.77 11.04 31.88
N THR A 457 -4.44 10.32 30.97
CA THR A 457 -5.06 10.90 29.78
C THR A 457 -6.54 11.24 29.97
N ARG A 458 -7.26 10.45 30.77
CA ARG A 458 -8.72 10.52 30.95
C ARG A 458 -9.52 10.35 29.64
N GLN A 459 -8.92 9.75 28.61
CA GLN A 459 -9.52 9.60 27.27
C GLN A 459 -9.92 8.15 26.96
N ASP A 460 -9.20 7.16 27.50
CA ASP A 460 -9.36 5.74 27.13
C ASP A 460 -10.27 4.94 28.09
N SER A 461 -11.48 5.46 28.32
CA SER A 461 -12.36 4.96 29.38
C SER A 461 -13.10 3.67 29.04
N GLN A 462 -13.47 3.49 27.76
CA GLN A 462 -14.33 2.40 27.28
C GLN A 462 -13.57 1.27 26.58
N SER A 463 -12.27 1.43 26.31
CA SER A 463 -11.49 0.33 25.76
C SER A 463 -11.32 -0.82 26.75
N PHE A 464 -11.20 -2.01 26.20
CA PHE A 464 -11.08 -3.25 26.94
C PHE A 464 -9.68 -3.85 26.79
N TYR A 465 -9.10 -4.29 27.91
CA TYR A 465 -7.80 -4.96 27.95
C TYR A 465 -7.99 -6.38 28.48
N THR A 466 -7.53 -7.37 27.75
CA THR A 466 -7.69 -8.79 28.09
C THR A 466 -6.49 -9.61 27.63
N ALA A 467 -6.37 -10.83 28.15
CA ALA A 467 -5.53 -11.84 27.51
C ALA A 467 -6.05 -12.09 26.09
N GLY A 468 -5.19 -11.89 25.09
CA GLY A 468 -5.52 -12.17 23.69
C GLY A 468 -5.71 -13.67 23.46
N ASP A 469 -6.61 -14.04 22.55
CA ASP A 469 -6.84 -15.42 22.13
C ASP A 469 -6.66 -15.56 20.61
N PRO A 470 -5.77 -16.44 20.12
CA PRO A 470 -5.66 -16.69 18.67
C PRO A 470 -6.96 -17.23 18.04
N ALA A 471 -7.87 -17.83 18.82
CA ALA A 471 -9.16 -18.35 18.35
C ALA A 471 -10.18 -17.26 17.94
N TRP A 472 -9.89 -15.99 18.24
CA TRP A 472 -10.66 -14.87 17.72
C TRP A 472 -10.58 -14.77 16.19
N PHE A 473 -9.48 -15.25 15.61
CA PHE A 473 -9.25 -15.24 14.17
C PHE A 473 -9.62 -16.60 13.57
N THR A 474 -10.11 -16.58 12.34
CA THR A 474 -10.46 -17.79 11.59
C THR A 474 -9.23 -18.69 11.43
N ASN A 475 -8.08 -18.10 11.10
CA ASN A 475 -6.81 -18.80 11.11
C ASN A 475 -5.63 -17.82 11.18
N LEU A 476 -5.16 -17.52 12.40
CA LEU A 476 -4.04 -16.61 12.62
C LEU A 476 -2.74 -17.09 11.93
N ALA A 477 -2.45 -18.39 11.98
CA ALA A 477 -1.21 -18.95 11.43
C ALA A 477 -1.13 -18.82 9.90
N ASP A 478 -2.29 -18.83 9.24
CA ASP A 478 -2.41 -18.64 7.79
C ASP A 478 -2.69 -17.18 7.40
N HIS A 479 -2.58 -16.24 8.36
CA HIS A 479 -2.86 -14.81 8.22
C HIS A 479 -4.30 -14.49 7.78
N ASP A 480 -5.25 -15.35 8.12
CA ASP A 480 -6.68 -15.11 7.97
C ASP A 480 -7.23 -14.43 9.22
N PHE A 481 -7.24 -13.10 9.16
CA PHE A 481 -7.67 -12.24 10.27
C PHE A 481 -9.18 -12.01 10.34
N ARG A 482 -9.99 -12.72 9.54
CA ARG A 482 -11.46 -12.69 9.69
C ARG A 482 -11.84 -13.20 11.07
N LEU A 483 -12.81 -12.56 11.69
CA LEU A 483 -13.24 -12.94 13.04
C LEU A 483 -14.09 -14.21 13.00
N THR A 484 -13.88 -15.11 13.95
CA THR A 484 -14.79 -16.25 14.17
C THR A 484 -16.16 -15.77 14.67
N SER A 485 -17.13 -16.67 14.81
CA SER A 485 -18.43 -16.35 15.39
C SER A 485 -18.36 -16.06 16.90
N GLU A 486 -17.19 -16.21 17.53
CA GLU A 486 -17.01 -15.91 18.94
C GLU A 486 -17.15 -14.42 19.21
N LYS A 487 -17.90 -14.08 20.26
CA LYS A 487 -18.10 -12.70 20.65
C LYS A 487 -16.82 -12.16 21.29
N LEU A 488 -16.20 -11.18 20.66
CA LEU A 488 -15.11 -10.41 21.25
C LEU A 488 -15.57 -9.69 22.52
N PRO A 489 -14.72 -9.59 23.56
CA PRO A 489 -15.08 -8.90 24.79
C PRO A 489 -15.06 -7.38 24.61
N GLY A 490 -15.92 -6.68 25.36
CA GLY A 490 -16.10 -5.23 25.26
C GLY A 490 -17.24 -4.83 24.32
N THR A 491 -17.44 -3.52 24.16
CA THR A 491 -18.47 -2.94 23.28
C THR A 491 -17.82 -1.84 22.43
N PRO A 492 -17.78 -1.95 21.09
CA PRO A 492 -17.36 -0.86 20.21
C PRO A 492 -18.39 0.28 20.21
N THR A 493 -18.00 1.48 19.79
CA THR A 493 -18.92 2.61 19.59
C THR A 493 -19.60 2.54 18.22
N ASP A 494 -20.87 2.95 18.15
CA ASP A 494 -21.65 3.08 16.91
C ASP A 494 -21.57 4.47 16.27
N GLU A 495 -20.78 5.39 16.84
CA GLU A 495 -20.63 6.78 16.38
C GLU A 495 -20.27 6.89 14.89
N TYR A 496 -19.50 5.94 14.35
CA TYR A 496 -19.09 5.94 12.94
C TYR A 496 -20.14 5.38 11.97
N LEU A 497 -21.27 4.86 12.45
CA LEU A 497 -22.40 4.47 11.60
C LEU A 497 -23.16 5.72 11.11
N ASP A 498 -23.29 6.72 11.97
CA ASP A 498 -23.93 8.00 11.64
C ASP A 498 -23.22 9.20 12.27
N PRO A 499 -21.98 9.51 11.83
CA PRO A 499 -21.20 10.61 12.38
C PRO A 499 -21.71 11.97 11.89
N ILE A 500 -21.43 13.03 12.67
CA ILE A 500 -21.76 14.41 12.29
C ILE A 500 -21.09 14.81 10.96
N ASP A 501 -19.84 14.40 10.75
CA ASP A 501 -19.16 14.55 9.46
C ASP A 501 -19.31 13.25 8.65
N GLU A 502 -20.20 13.24 7.66
CA GLU A 502 -20.47 12.04 6.86
C GLU A 502 -19.23 11.47 6.15
N ARG A 503 -18.18 12.28 5.94
CA ARG A 503 -16.93 11.80 5.31
C ARG A 503 -16.22 10.75 6.17
N ILE A 504 -16.41 10.78 7.49
CA ILE A 504 -15.83 9.79 8.41
C ILE A 504 -16.73 8.57 8.65
N ARG A 505 -17.86 8.44 7.95
CA ARG A 505 -18.76 7.28 8.09
C ARG A 505 -18.05 5.97 7.71
N VAL A 506 -18.21 4.95 8.54
CA VAL A 506 -17.70 3.58 8.35
C VAL A 506 -18.83 2.59 8.66
N ASP A 507 -19.75 2.46 7.71
CA ASP A 507 -20.95 1.61 7.80
C ASP A 507 -20.75 0.19 7.26
N ARG A 508 -19.53 -0.14 6.84
CA ARG A 508 -19.17 -1.45 6.29
C ARG A 508 -17.86 -1.95 6.86
N ASP A 509 -17.69 -3.26 6.86
CA ASP A 509 -16.45 -3.93 7.25
C ASP A 509 -15.50 -4.12 6.05
N PHE A 510 -14.36 -4.79 6.26
CA PHE A 510 -13.37 -5.11 5.24
C PHE A 510 -13.96 -5.91 4.07
N SER A 511 -14.91 -6.81 4.35
CA SER A 511 -15.58 -7.63 3.32
C SER A 511 -16.76 -6.92 2.64
N GLY A 512 -17.07 -5.68 3.04
CA GLY A 512 -18.21 -4.92 2.53
C GLY A 512 -19.54 -5.25 3.21
N LYS A 513 -19.55 -6.08 4.25
CA LYS A 513 -20.76 -6.37 5.05
C LYS A 513 -21.19 -5.11 5.81
N ILE A 514 -22.50 -4.85 5.86
CA ILE A 514 -23.06 -3.67 6.53
C ILE A 514 -22.97 -3.84 8.04
N ARG A 515 -22.43 -2.81 8.69
CA ARG A 515 -22.41 -2.64 10.14
C ARG A 515 -23.71 -1.98 10.60
N THR A 516 -24.27 -2.50 11.67
CA THR A 516 -25.44 -1.97 12.37
C THR A 516 -25.14 -1.93 13.87
N PRO A 517 -25.91 -1.17 14.68
CA PRO A 517 -25.71 -1.16 16.14
C PRO A 517 -25.75 -2.56 16.78
N GLU A 518 -26.44 -3.52 16.18
CA GLU A 518 -26.59 -4.88 16.70
C GLU A 518 -25.43 -5.81 16.36
N ASN A 519 -24.70 -5.54 15.28
CA ASN A 519 -23.65 -6.43 14.79
C ASN A 519 -22.23 -5.84 14.85
N ILE A 520 -22.08 -4.56 15.20
CA ILE A 520 -20.78 -3.90 15.25
C ILE A 520 -19.76 -4.65 16.13
N SER A 521 -18.50 -4.68 15.66
CA SER A 521 -17.38 -5.41 16.26
C SER A 521 -16.13 -4.53 16.28
N PHE A 522 -15.14 -4.92 17.11
CA PHE A 522 -13.79 -4.37 17.01
C PHE A 522 -13.07 -4.91 15.77
N GLY A 523 -12.20 -4.09 15.21
CA GLY A 523 -11.36 -4.44 14.07
C GLY A 523 -12.08 -4.42 12.73
N ALA A 524 -11.35 -4.85 11.71
CA ALA A 524 -11.72 -4.65 10.32
C ALA A 524 -12.90 -5.51 9.85
N PHE A 525 -13.20 -6.61 10.51
CA PHE A 525 -14.23 -7.58 10.09
C PHE A 525 -15.39 -7.63 11.07
N LEU A 526 -16.59 -7.91 10.54
CA LEU A 526 -17.68 -8.46 11.34
C LEU A 526 -17.43 -9.97 11.59
N PRO A 527 -17.88 -10.52 12.73
CA PRO A 527 -17.90 -11.96 12.98
C PRO A 527 -18.54 -12.74 11.82
N LEU A 528 -17.99 -13.91 11.50
CA LEU A 528 -18.45 -14.78 10.41
C LEU A 528 -19.89 -15.28 10.57
#